data_AF-A0A662EEP9-F1
#
_entry.id   AF-A0A662EEP9-F1
#
_cell.length_a   1.000
_cell.length_b   1.000
_cell.length_c   1.000
_cell.angle_alpha   90.00
_cell.angle_beta   90.00
_cell.angle_gamma   90.00
#
_symmetry.space_group_name_H-M   'P 1'
#
loop_
_entity.id
_entity.type
_entity.pdbx_description
1 polymer ?
#
loop_
_entity_poly.entity_id
_entity_poly.type
_entity_poly.pdbx_seq_one_letter_code
_entity_poly.pdbx_strand_id
1 'polypeptide(L)'
;MDNLKERFKQSKTYHESIVKMQRICEGLKENAINILIAALEEFEKFKKNYKKETKNWQQYKLEVESEVEKIKKELGHQKLNPERLEELTKRKAILEPQIKELAKIEKLLSERSEERRKIKSQLQKKIHELFTLRQKRGEDINKKLKDRLRIEVRFEEDRKEFTKRLKAILSGSGIHKSAIEAITSSNLAIDGLLLSDYIHEGKEKIIEKLGLTENMADKFTKWFSSEEKLFELETLFPEDKIIINLKVDGNFKDIERLSDGQKSTALLLLLFAQEDRILILDQPEEDLDNRFIYEDVVKILRDYKSMRQFIIATHNANIPVIGDSEQIIVLESEEGRRCKIVDTGSVDKASIRNHVKNIMEGGEEAFRLRAEKYGGI
;
A
#
# COMPACT_ATOMS: atom_id res chain seq x y z
N MET A 1 38.17 -64.59 -80.11
CA MET A 1 38.60 -63.62 -81.15
C MET A 1 37.75 -62.36 -81.19
N ASP A 2 36.62 -62.30 -80.48
CA ASP A 2 35.73 -61.13 -80.48
C ASP A 2 36.29 -59.92 -79.72
N ASN A 3 37.14 -60.17 -78.73
CA ASN A 3 37.65 -59.14 -77.81
C ASN A 3 38.69 -58.17 -78.43
N LEU A 4 39.33 -58.51 -79.56
CA LEU A 4 40.37 -57.65 -80.18
C LEU A 4 39.82 -56.68 -81.23
N LYS A 5 38.79 -57.06 -81.98
CA LYS A 5 38.16 -56.20 -83.00
C LYS A 5 37.27 -55.13 -82.36
N GLU A 6 36.58 -55.45 -81.27
CA GLU A 6 35.84 -54.45 -80.47
C GLU A 6 36.77 -53.43 -79.83
N ARG A 7 37.90 -53.87 -79.26
CA ARG A 7 38.89 -52.97 -78.63
C ARG A 7 39.55 -51.99 -79.62
N PHE A 8 39.84 -52.42 -80.85
CA PHE A 8 40.41 -51.51 -81.87
C PHE A 8 39.39 -50.52 -82.43
N LYS A 9 38.13 -50.95 -82.60
CA LYS A 9 37.05 -50.07 -83.04
C LYS A 9 36.73 -49.02 -81.98
N GLN A 10 36.62 -49.44 -80.71
CA GLN A 10 36.49 -48.53 -79.56
C GLN A 10 37.66 -47.55 -79.46
N SER A 11 38.91 -47.99 -79.58
CA SER A 11 40.11 -47.14 -79.51
C SER A 11 40.13 -46.02 -80.57
N LYS A 12 39.72 -46.32 -81.81
CA LYS A 12 39.64 -45.32 -82.89
C LYS A 12 38.53 -44.29 -82.62
N THR A 13 37.39 -44.73 -82.10
CA THR A 13 36.28 -43.84 -81.69
C THR A 13 36.67 -42.95 -80.49
N TYR A 14 37.47 -43.46 -79.55
CA TYR A 14 38.02 -42.66 -78.45
C TYR A 14 39.00 -41.59 -78.94
N HIS A 15 39.89 -41.91 -79.90
CA HIS A 15 40.84 -40.94 -80.46
C HIS A 15 40.12 -39.79 -81.19
N GLU A 16 39.14 -40.10 -82.04
CA GLU A 16 38.33 -39.08 -82.73
C GLU A 16 37.54 -38.19 -81.75
N SER A 17 37.05 -38.78 -80.65
CA SER A 17 36.35 -38.04 -79.59
C SER A 17 37.29 -37.10 -78.82
N ILE A 18 38.52 -37.54 -78.53
CA ILE A 18 39.54 -36.72 -77.85
C ILE A 18 39.98 -35.54 -78.71
N VAL A 19 40.23 -35.77 -80.01
CA VAL A 19 40.61 -34.68 -80.95
C VAL A 19 39.47 -33.67 -81.10
N LYS A 20 38.21 -34.12 -81.12
CA LYS A 20 37.04 -33.23 -81.14
C LYS A 20 36.92 -32.42 -79.84
N MET A 21 37.14 -33.05 -78.68
CA MET A 21 37.18 -32.34 -77.39
C MET A 21 38.32 -31.32 -77.32
N GLN A 22 39.52 -31.64 -77.81
CA GLN A 22 40.64 -30.68 -77.86
C GLN A 22 40.31 -29.45 -78.71
N ARG A 23 39.73 -29.63 -79.90
CA ARG A 23 39.27 -28.50 -80.73
C ARG A 23 38.19 -27.65 -80.06
N ILE A 24 37.25 -28.27 -79.35
CA ILE A 24 36.23 -27.53 -78.59
C ILE A 24 36.88 -26.75 -77.44
N CYS A 25 37.83 -27.34 -76.71
CA CYS A 25 38.55 -26.66 -75.63
C CYS A 25 39.42 -25.50 -76.15
N GLU A 26 40.09 -25.66 -77.29
CA GLU A 26 40.85 -24.58 -77.94
C GLU A 26 39.93 -23.44 -78.41
N GLY A 27 38.80 -23.77 -79.05
CA GLY A 27 37.81 -22.76 -79.45
C GLY A 27 37.16 -22.04 -78.26
N LEU A 28 36.90 -22.75 -77.15
CA LEU A 28 36.43 -22.13 -75.92
C LEU A 28 37.48 -21.22 -75.29
N LYS A 29 38.77 -21.60 -75.36
CA LYS A 29 39.88 -20.79 -74.86
C LYS A 29 40.06 -19.51 -75.67
N GLU A 30 40.00 -19.58 -77.00
CA GLU A 30 40.03 -18.40 -77.87
C GLU A 30 38.84 -17.48 -77.62
N ASN A 31 37.62 -18.03 -77.50
CA ASN A 31 36.44 -17.22 -77.16
C ASN A 31 36.57 -16.56 -75.79
N ALA A 32 37.07 -17.27 -74.77
CA ALA A 32 37.28 -16.71 -73.45
C ALA A 32 38.31 -15.57 -73.48
N ILE A 33 39.40 -15.72 -74.24
CA ILE A 33 40.42 -14.67 -74.43
C ILE A 33 39.81 -13.45 -75.14
N ASN A 34 39.03 -13.65 -76.19
CA ASN A 34 38.39 -12.55 -76.92
C ASN A 34 37.38 -11.79 -76.05
N ILE A 35 36.59 -12.49 -75.23
CA ILE A 35 35.69 -11.86 -74.26
C ILE A 35 36.48 -11.04 -73.21
N LEU A 36 37.60 -11.57 -72.72
CA LEU A 36 38.44 -10.87 -71.76
C LEU A 36 39.09 -9.60 -72.36
N ILE A 37 39.53 -9.66 -73.61
CA ILE A 37 40.08 -8.50 -74.32
C ILE A 37 38.99 -7.44 -74.51
N ALA A 38 37.80 -7.81 -74.98
CA ALA A 38 36.69 -6.88 -75.12
C ALA A 38 36.28 -6.25 -73.78
N ALA A 39 36.25 -7.04 -72.71
CA ALA A 39 35.96 -6.54 -71.36
C ALA A 39 37.03 -5.57 -70.85
N LEU A 40 38.32 -5.82 -71.13
CA LEU A 40 39.41 -4.91 -70.79
C LEU A 40 39.29 -3.58 -71.54
N GLU A 41 38.96 -3.62 -72.84
CA GLU A 41 38.74 -2.40 -73.64
C GLU A 41 37.56 -1.56 -73.13
N GLU A 42 36.44 -2.20 -72.76
CA GLU A 42 35.32 -1.50 -72.13
C GLU A 42 35.71 -0.91 -70.77
N PHE A 43 36.46 -1.64 -69.97
CA PHE A 43 36.92 -1.16 -68.67
C PHE A 43 37.86 0.04 -68.78
N GLU A 44 38.76 0.06 -69.78
CA GLU A 44 39.59 1.23 -70.06
C GLU A 44 38.77 2.45 -70.49
N LYS A 45 37.77 2.26 -71.35
CA LYS A 45 36.82 3.33 -71.73
C LYS A 45 36.07 3.86 -70.51
N PHE A 46 35.58 2.98 -69.64
CA PHE A 46 34.92 3.36 -68.39
C PHE A 46 35.85 4.16 -67.48
N LYS A 47 37.09 3.70 -67.27
CA LYS A 47 38.09 4.38 -66.43
C LYS A 47 38.41 5.79 -66.96
N LYS A 48 38.48 5.96 -68.28
CA LYS A 48 38.71 7.27 -68.92
C LYS A 48 37.52 8.20 -68.72
N ASN A 49 36.29 7.71 -68.89
CA ASN A 49 35.07 8.48 -68.65
C ASN A 49 34.92 8.86 -67.17
N TYR A 50 35.16 7.93 -66.24
CA TYR A 50 35.13 8.19 -64.81
C TYR A 50 36.11 9.30 -64.40
N LYS A 51 37.35 9.26 -64.91
CA LYS A 51 38.33 10.32 -64.67
C LYS A 51 37.87 11.68 -65.21
N LYS A 52 37.25 11.70 -66.39
CA LYS A 52 36.71 12.93 -67.00
C LYS A 52 35.58 13.51 -66.17
N GLU A 53 34.59 12.69 -65.79
CA GLU A 53 33.46 13.15 -64.97
C GLU A 53 33.90 13.58 -63.57
N THR A 54 34.85 12.87 -62.95
CA THR A 54 35.41 13.28 -61.66
C THR A 54 36.08 14.66 -61.77
N LYS A 55 36.83 14.92 -62.85
CA LYS A 55 37.47 16.22 -63.07
C LYS A 55 36.45 17.32 -63.31
N ASN A 56 35.41 17.04 -64.09
CA ASN A 56 34.30 17.97 -64.30
C ASN A 56 33.59 18.31 -62.98
N TRP A 57 33.26 17.30 -62.17
CA TRP A 57 32.64 17.50 -60.87
C TRP A 57 33.52 18.31 -59.91
N GLN A 58 34.82 18.04 -59.86
CA GLN A 58 35.77 18.83 -59.07
C GLN A 58 35.79 20.30 -59.52
N GLN A 59 35.74 20.55 -60.82
CA GLN A 59 35.72 21.90 -61.37
C GLN A 59 34.39 22.62 -61.04
N TYR A 60 33.25 21.99 -61.27
CA TYR A 60 31.95 22.54 -60.87
C TYR A 60 31.86 22.78 -59.36
N LYS A 61 32.40 21.86 -58.55
CA LYS A 61 32.45 22.02 -57.09
C LYS A 61 33.26 23.25 -56.69
N LEU A 62 34.45 23.45 -57.28
CA LEU A 62 35.28 24.62 -57.02
C LEU A 62 34.60 25.92 -57.43
N GLU A 63 33.92 25.93 -58.59
CA GLU A 63 33.16 27.10 -59.05
C GLU A 63 32.06 27.48 -58.04
N VAL A 64 31.25 26.50 -57.63
CA VAL A 64 30.18 26.67 -56.64
C VAL A 64 30.74 27.07 -55.27
N GLU A 65 31.84 26.46 -54.81
CA GLU A 65 32.50 26.84 -53.56
C GLU A 65 32.97 28.30 -53.60
N SER A 66 33.52 28.74 -54.74
CA SER A 66 33.94 30.13 -54.93
C SER A 66 32.76 31.11 -54.94
N GLU A 67 31.63 30.72 -55.54
CA GLU A 67 30.41 31.53 -55.55
C GLU A 67 29.82 31.66 -54.14
N VAL A 68 29.76 30.54 -53.40
CA VAL A 68 29.33 30.53 -52.00
C VAL A 68 30.23 31.43 -51.16
N GLU A 69 31.55 31.41 -51.37
CA GLU A 69 32.48 32.24 -50.62
C GLU A 69 32.39 33.72 -50.98
N LYS A 70 32.10 34.06 -52.24
CA LYS A 70 31.76 35.43 -52.67
C LYS A 70 30.48 35.92 -52.01
N ILE A 71 29.41 35.12 -52.04
CA ILE A 71 28.13 35.46 -51.40
C ILE A 71 28.30 35.64 -49.88
N LYS A 72 29.10 34.77 -49.23
CA LYS A 72 29.46 34.93 -47.81
C LYS A 72 30.18 36.25 -47.53
N LYS A 73 31.11 36.67 -48.40
CA LYS A 73 31.81 37.97 -48.29
C LYS A 73 30.86 39.15 -48.50
N GLU A 74 30.00 39.09 -49.50
CA GLU A 74 28.98 40.13 -49.78
C GLU A 74 27.99 40.30 -48.61
N LEU A 75 27.52 39.20 -48.03
CA LEU A 75 26.64 39.21 -46.85
C LEU A 75 27.34 39.73 -45.59
N GLY A 76 28.64 39.45 -45.44
CA GLY A 76 29.46 39.99 -44.35
C GLY A 76 29.52 41.53 -44.33
N HIS A 77 29.47 42.17 -45.50
CA HIS A 77 29.40 43.64 -45.60
C HIS A 77 28.05 44.22 -45.14
N GLN A 78 26.98 43.42 -45.13
CA GLN A 78 25.65 43.80 -44.62
C GLN A 78 25.47 43.51 -43.12
N LYS A 79 26.54 43.20 -42.38
CA LYS A 79 26.52 42.74 -40.96
C LYS A 79 25.73 41.43 -40.73
N LEU A 80 25.37 40.71 -41.78
CA LEU A 80 24.71 39.41 -41.68
C LEU A 80 25.80 38.33 -41.71
N ASN A 81 26.01 37.63 -40.59
CA ASN A 81 27.02 36.57 -40.47
C ASN A 81 26.38 35.20 -40.85
N PRO A 82 26.68 34.65 -42.04
CA PRO A 82 26.04 33.42 -42.53
C PRO A 82 26.45 32.18 -41.73
N GLU A 83 27.67 32.15 -41.19
CA GLU A 83 28.15 31.05 -40.34
C GLU A 83 27.36 31.01 -39.03
N ARG A 84 27.07 32.19 -38.46
CA ARG A 84 26.22 32.31 -37.27
C ARG A 84 24.77 31.92 -37.57
N LEU A 85 24.26 32.22 -38.76
CA LEU A 85 22.93 31.76 -39.19
C LEU A 85 22.89 30.22 -39.30
N GLU A 86 23.91 29.61 -39.89
CA GLU A 86 24.03 28.15 -40.02
C GLU A 86 24.12 27.49 -38.63
N GLU A 87 24.94 28.03 -37.73
CA GLU A 87 25.06 27.58 -36.34
C GLU A 87 23.71 27.67 -35.60
N LEU A 88 23.04 28.82 -35.67
CA LEU A 88 21.74 29.03 -35.03
C LEU A 88 20.65 28.12 -35.62
N THR A 89 20.70 27.83 -36.92
CA THR A 89 19.77 26.92 -37.58
C THR A 89 19.97 25.48 -37.11
N LYS A 90 21.23 25.02 -37.01
CA LYS A 90 21.56 23.70 -36.42
C LYS A 90 21.10 23.62 -34.96
N ARG A 91 21.35 24.67 -34.17
CA ARG A 91 20.94 24.73 -32.76
C ARG A 91 19.42 24.73 -32.60
N LYS A 92 18.70 25.46 -33.47
CA LYS A 92 17.23 25.44 -33.53
C LYS A 92 16.70 24.04 -33.86
N ALA A 93 17.28 23.36 -34.85
CA ALA A 93 16.87 22.00 -35.22
C ALA A 93 17.06 20.97 -34.09
N ILE A 94 18.05 21.19 -33.21
CA ILE A 94 18.26 20.36 -32.00
C ILE A 94 17.27 20.74 -30.90
N LEU A 95 17.03 22.03 -30.66
CA LEU A 95 16.20 22.51 -29.55
C LEU A 95 14.69 22.36 -29.82
N GLU A 96 14.22 22.53 -31.06
CA GLU A 96 12.79 22.41 -31.41
C GLU A 96 12.15 21.08 -30.98
N PRO A 97 12.73 19.89 -31.25
CA PRO A 97 12.17 18.63 -30.77
C PRO A 97 12.20 18.53 -29.24
N GLN A 98 13.26 19.03 -28.58
CA GLN A 98 13.35 19.04 -27.11
C GLN A 98 12.28 19.93 -26.47
N ILE A 99 12.00 21.10 -27.05
CA ILE A 99 10.92 21.99 -26.58
C ILE A 99 9.55 21.30 -26.76
N LYS A 100 9.33 20.62 -27.90
CA LYS A 100 8.09 19.86 -28.12
C LYS A 100 7.95 18.70 -27.14
N GLU A 101 9.04 18.02 -26.80
CA GLU A 101 9.05 16.95 -25.80
C GLU A 101 8.77 17.49 -24.40
N LEU A 102 9.42 18.60 -24.02
CA LEU A 102 9.21 19.27 -22.74
C LEU A 102 7.75 19.71 -22.58
N ALA A 103 7.14 20.29 -23.61
CA ALA A 103 5.72 20.65 -23.60
C ALA A 103 4.79 19.44 -23.41
N LYS A 104 5.14 18.27 -23.97
CA LYS A 104 4.39 17.03 -23.73
C LYS A 104 4.53 16.55 -22.28
N ILE A 105 5.73 16.61 -21.73
CA ILE A 105 6.01 16.22 -20.34
C ILE A 105 5.29 17.16 -19.37
N GLU A 106 5.31 18.47 -19.59
CA GLU A 106 4.59 19.46 -18.77
C GLU A 106 3.08 19.20 -18.77
N LYS A 107 2.51 18.87 -19.94
CA LYS A 107 1.10 18.48 -20.05
C LYS A 107 0.81 17.21 -19.24
N LEU A 108 1.60 16.16 -19.41
CA LEU A 108 1.46 14.91 -18.64
C LEU A 108 1.58 15.17 -17.13
N LEU A 109 2.53 16.00 -16.72
CA LEU A 109 2.75 16.34 -15.31
C LEU A 109 1.55 17.09 -14.73
N SER A 110 0.95 18.01 -15.49
CA SER A 110 -0.30 18.70 -15.11
C SER A 110 -1.47 17.72 -14.93
N GLU A 111 -1.67 16.82 -15.89
CA GLU A 111 -2.73 15.79 -15.83
C GLU A 111 -2.55 14.87 -14.62
N ARG A 112 -1.33 14.37 -14.38
CA ARG A 112 -1.01 13.51 -13.22
C ARG A 112 -1.13 14.23 -11.90
N SER A 113 -0.77 15.51 -11.84
CA SER A 113 -0.92 16.32 -10.64
C SER A 113 -2.40 16.55 -10.28
N GLU A 114 -3.26 16.70 -11.28
CA GLU A 114 -4.71 16.80 -11.07
C GLU A 114 -5.31 15.46 -10.62
N GLU A 115 -4.90 14.36 -11.21
CA GLU A 115 -5.29 13.01 -10.79
C GLU A 115 -4.88 12.74 -9.32
N ARG A 116 -3.65 13.07 -8.95
CA ARG A 116 -3.15 12.95 -7.56
C ARG A 116 -4.01 13.78 -6.59
N ARG A 117 -4.36 15.02 -6.93
CA ARG A 117 -5.25 15.86 -6.10
C ARG A 117 -6.63 15.24 -5.91
N LYS A 118 -7.20 14.65 -6.97
CA LYS A 118 -8.50 13.94 -6.87
C LYS A 118 -8.41 12.73 -5.94
N ILE A 119 -7.35 11.94 -6.03
CA ILE A 119 -7.11 10.78 -5.17
C ILE A 119 -6.93 11.20 -3.71
N LYS A 120 -6.14 12.25 -3.43
CA LYS A 120 -5.97 12.80 -2.07
C LYS A 120 -7.32 13.22 -1.46
N SER A 121 -8.17 13.90 -2.23
CA SER A 121 -9.51 14.28 -1.76
C SER A 121 -10.41 13.07 -1.50
N GLN A 122 -10.33 12.02 -2.33
CA GLN A 122 -11.04 10.77 -2.08
C GLN A 122 -10.55 10.06 -0.82
N LEU A 123 -9.23 10.06 -0.57
CA LEU A 123 -8.64 9.48 0.63
C LEU A 123 -9.16 10.16 1.91
N GLN A 124 -9.15 11.50 1.95
CA GLN A 124 -9.72 12.26 3.08
C GLN A 124 -11.19 11.91 3.33
N LYS A 125 -12.00 11.79 2.26
CA LYS A 125 -13.40 11.37 2.37
C LYS A 125 -13.52 9.96 2.95
N LYS A 126 -12.68 9.01 2.50
CA LYS A 126 -12.69 7.63 3.00
C LYS A 126 -12.29 7.54 4.47
N ILE A 127 -11.33 8.35 4.91
CA ILE A 127 -10.92 8.44 6.31
C ILE A 127 -12.09 8.97 7.16
N HIS A 128 -12.76 10.03 6.70
CA HIS A 128 -13.93 10.56 7.41
C HIS A 128 -15.12 9.59 7.42
N GLU A 129 -15.35 8.84 6.33
CA GLU A 129 -16.34 7.76 6.27
C GLU A 129 -16.05 6.67 7.31
N LEU A 130 -14.77 6.27 7.44
CA LEU A 130 -14.33 5.29 8.45
C LEU A 130 -14.58 5.80 9.88
N PHE A 131 -14.25 7.06 10.16
CA PHE A 131 -14.55 7.69 11.44
C PHE A 131 -16.05 7.69 11.73
N THR A 132 -16.88 8.06 10.75
CA THR A 132 -18.34 8.09 10.88
C THR A 132 -18.89 6.69 11.18
N LEU A 133 -18.35 5.66 10.55
CA LEU A 133 -18.72 4.27 10.82
C LEU A 133 -18.35 3.86 12.25
N ARG A 134 -17.14 4.21 12.70
CA ARG A 134 -16.67 3.95 14.07
C ARG A 134 -17.52 4.69 15.11
N GLN A 135 -17.84 5.97 14.86
CA GLN A 135 -18.70 6.79 15.71
C GLN A 135 -20.09 6.17 15.85
N LYS A 136 -20.72 5.82 14.73
CA LYS A 136 -22.03 5.14 14.72
C LYS A 136 -22.00 3.83 15.51
N ARG A 137 -20.94 3.02 15.34
CA ARG A 137 -20.78 1.78 16.11
C ARG A 137 -20.61 2.05 17.61
N GLY A 138 -19.87 3.09 17.99
CA GLY A 138 -19.74 3.53 19.38
C GLY A 138 -21.08 3.95 19.98
N GLU A 139 -21.90 4.69 19.24
CA GLU A 139 -23.25 5.08 19.66
C GLU A 139 -24.18 3.88 19.83
N ASP A 140 -24.11 2.90 18.94
CA ASP A 140 -24.90 1.67 19.04
C ASP A 140 -24.54 0.88 20.31
N ILE A 141 -23.24 0.80 20.65
CA ILE A 141 -22.79 0.17 21.90
C ILE A 141 -23.25 0.98 23.11
N ASN A 142 -23.19 2.32 23.07
CA ASN A 142 -23.66 3.17 24.16
C ASN A 142 -25.15 2.99 24.45
N LYS A 143 -25.99 2.88 23.41
CA LYS A 143 -27.43 2.61 23.55
C LYS A 143 -27.69 1.27 24.24
N LYS A 144 -26.90 0.26 23.92
CA LYS A 144 -26.99 -1.10 24.47
C LYS A 144 -26.60 -1.15 25.96
N LEU A 145 -25.51 -0.49 26.31
CA LEU A 145 -24.94 -0.55 27.66
C LEU A 145 -25.58 0.44 28.66
N LYS A 146 -26.60 1.22 28.25
CA LYS A 146 -27.52 1.99 29.10
C LYS A 146 -26.83 2.63 30.32
N ASP A 147 -25.87 3.51 30.06
CA ASP A 147 -25.06 4.26 31.04
C ASP A 147 -24.04 3.49 31.88
N ARG A 148 -23.89 2.17 31.72
CA ARG A 148 -22.87 1.40 32.46
C ARG A 148 -21.47 1.63 31.91
N LEU A 149 -21.37 1.77 30.59
CA LEU A 149 -20.13 2.03 29.88
C LEU A 149 -20.42 3.00 28.73
N ARG A 150 -19.50 3.95 28.52
CA ARG A 150 -19.56 4.94 27.46
C ARG A 150 -18.30 4.87 26.60
N ILE A 151 -18.51 4.71 25.31
CA ILE A 151 -17.50 4.83 24.26
C ILE A 151 -17.61 6.19 23.60
N GLU A 152 -16.49 6.88 23.51
CA GLU A 152 -16.34 8.12 22.75
C GLU A 152 -15.26 7.89 21.68
N VAL A 153 -15.58 8.21 20.43
CA VAL A 153 -14.64 8.12 19.31
C VAL A 153 -14.28 9.53 18.90
N ARG A 154 -12.98 9.86 18.94
CA ARG A 154 -12.46 11.18 18.57
C ARG A 154 -11.62 11.09 17.31
N PHE A 155 -11.92 11.97 16.37
CA PHE A 155 -11.33 11.97 15.04
C PHE A 155 -9.84 12.28 15.10
N GLU A 156 -8.99 11.40 14.57
CA GLU A 156 -7.55 11.61 14.42
C GLU A 156 -6.82 12.09 15.70
N GLU A 157 -7.25 11.61 16.88
CA GLU A 157 -6.68 12.01 18.17
C GLU A 157 -5.63 11.03 18.72
N ASP A 158 -5.44 9.84 18.14
CA ASP A 158 -4.34 8.95 18.55
C ASP A 158 -3.03 9.33 17.86
N ARG A 159 -2.28 10.18 18.57
CA ARG A 159 -1.02 10.75 18.10
C ARG A 159 0.21 9.91 18.41
N LYS A 160 0.09 8.81 19.18
CA LYS A 160 1.27 8.05 19.66
C LYS A 160 2.01 7.41 18.49
N GLU A 161 1.32 6.61 17.69
CA GLU A 161 1.90 5.93 16.54
C GLU A 161 2.21 6.92 15.40
N PHE A 162 1.36 7.92 15.19
CA PHE A 162 1.61 9.02 14.24
C PHE A 162 2.95 9.71 14.53
N THR A 163 3.19 10.12 15.79
CA THR A 163 4.44 10.78 16.20
C THR A 163 5.64 9.87 16.00
N LYS A 164 5.50 8.58 16.34
CA LYS A 164 6.58 7.60 16.17
C LYS A 164 6.96 7.43 14.70
N ARG A 165 5.98 7.31 13.80
CA ARG A 165 6.22 7.19 12.36
C ARG A 165 6.77 8.48 11.77
N LEU A 166 6.24 9.64 12.15
CA LEU A 166 6.77 10.93 11.72
C LEU A 166 8.24 11.11 12.12
N LYS A 167 8.61 10.69 13.34
CA LYS A 167 10.01 10.64 13.79
C LYS A 167 10.89 9.73 12.92
N ALA A 168 10.36 8.61 12.45
CA ALA A 168 11.07 7.70 11.55
C ALA A 168 11.29 8.33 10.17
N ILE A 169 10.24 8.94 9.58
CA ILE A 169 10.31 9.65 8.29
C ILE A 169 11.34 10.79 8.35
N LEU A 170 11.40 11.51 9.47
CA LEU A 170 12.32 12.62 9.69
C LEU A 170 13.69 12.19 10.21
N SER A 171 13.97 10.89 10.32
CA SER A 171 15.27 10.40 10.78
C SER A 171 16.37 10.81 9.79
N GLY A 172 17.42 11.49 10.29
CA GLY A 172 18.50 12.02 9.45
C GLY A 172 18.23 13.39 8.83
N SER A 173 17.06 13.99 9.05
CA SER A 173 16.74 15.36 8.58
C SER A 173 17.47 16.47 9.35
N GLY A 174 18.04 16.15 10.51
CA GLY A 174 18.63 17.14 11.41
C GLY A 174 17.60 18.05 12.11
N ILE A 175 16.33 17.65 12.12
CA ILE A 175 15.26 18.26 12.92
C ILE A 175 15.24 17.62 14.31
N HIS A 176 15.18 18.44 15.36
CA HIS A 176 15.19 17.97 16.74
C HIS A 176 13.87 17.25 17.10
N LYS A 177 13.97 16.20 17.92
CA LYS A 177 12.80 15.43 18.40
C LYS A 177 11.76 16.30 19.09
N SER A 178 12.18 17.32 19.83
CA SER A 178 11.30 18.29 20.50
C SER A 178 10.45 19.11 19.52
N ALA A 179 10.99 19.44 18.35
CA ALA A 179 10.23 20.14 17.30
C ALA A 179 9.16 19.21 16.70
N ILE A 180 9.49 17.93 16.49
CA ILE A 180 8.53 16.94 16.00
C ILE A 180 7.40 16.74 17.02
N GLU A 181 7.74 16.66 18.31
CA GLU A 181 6.75 16.58 19.39
C GLU A 181 5.90 17.84 19.50
N ALA A 182 6.46 19.03 19.27
CA ALA A 182 5.68 20.27 19.24
C ALA A 182 4.67 20.29 18.09
N ILE A 183 5.06 19.78 16.90
CA ILE A 183 4.14 19.61 15.76
C ILE A 183 3.00 18.67 16.16
N THR A 184 3.31 17.50 16.72
CA THR A 184 2.29 16.48 17.00
C THR A 184 1.46 16.74 18.25
N SER A 185 1.94 17.58 19.17
CA SER A 185 1.23 17.98 20.39
C SER A 185 0.43 19.27 20.22
N SER A 186 0.52 19.93 19.06
CA SER A 186 -0.29 21.11 18.77
C SER A 186 -1.78 20.74 18.75
N ASN A 187 -2.64 21.68 19.17
CA ASN A 187 -4.09 21.45 19.23
C ASN A 187 -4.75 21.47 17.83
N LEU A 188 -3.97 21.56 16.75
CA LEU A 188 -4.47 21.41 15.39
C LEU A 188 -4.58 19.92 15.06
N ALA A 189 -5.68 19.55 14.40
CA ALA A 189 -5.77 18.26 13.71
C ALA A 189 -4.79 18.29 12.52
N ILE A 190 -3.59 17.76 12.73
CA ILE A 190 -2.54 17.69 11.72
C ILE A 190 -2.45 16.28 11.14
N ASP A 191 -2.63 16.12 9.84
CA ASP A 191 -2.37 14.86 9.15
C ASP A 191 -1.24 15.03 8.11
N GLY A 192 -0.85 13.92 7.49
CA GLY A 192 0.18 13.90 6.47
C GLY A 192 -0.16 14.71 5.21
N LEU A 193 -1.43 14.79 4.84
CA LEU A 193 -1.87 15.57 3.68
C LEU A 193 -1.81 17.07 3.97
N LEU A 194 -2.25 17.50 5.14
CA LEU A 194 -2.17 18.88 5.60
C LEU A 194 -0.72 19.34 5.74
N LEU A 195 0.17 18.47 6.24
CA LEU A 195 1.61 18.74 6.25
C LEU A 195 2.18 18.87 4.84
N SER A 196 1.76 18.01 3.91
CA SER A 196 2.14 18.11 2.49
C SER A 196 1.66 19.43 1.86
N ASP A 197 0.43 19.86 2.14
CA ASP A 197 -0.11 21.12 1.66
C ASP A 197 0.69 22.32 2.21
N TYR A 198 1.07 22.30 3.49
CA TYR A 198 1.95 23.33 4.07
C TYR A 198 3.34 23.35 3.42
N ILE A 199 3.90 22.19 3.06
CA ILE A 199 5.17 22.12 2.34
C ILE A 199 5.04 22.74 0.95
N HIS A 200 3.92 22.48 0.24
CA HIS A 200 3.65 23.06 -1.07
C HIS A 200 3.40 24.58 -1.03
N GLU A 201 2.75 25.08 0.01
CA GLU A 201 2.54 26.52 0.22
C GLU A 201 3.82 27.28 0.58
N GLY A 202 4.84 26.58 1.09
CA GLY A 202 6.17 27.13 1.34
C GLY A 202 6.54 27.25 2.81
N LYS A 203 7.78 27.68 3.06
CA LYS A 203 8.37 27.71 4.40
C LYS A 203 7.63 28.66 5.35
N GLU A 204 7.06 29.75 4.83
CA GLU A 204 6.31 30.74 5.59
C GLU A 204 5.09 30.10 6.26
N LYS A 205 4.38 29.22 5.53
CA LYS A 205 3.21 28.50 6.05
C LYS A 205 3.60 27.52 7.15
N ILE A 206 4.71 26.82 6.98
CA ILE A 206 5.26 25.90 7.98
C ILE A 206 5.60 26.66 9.27
N ILE A 207 6.24 27.82 9.18
CA ILE A 207 6.56 28.65 10.35
C ILE A 207 5.28 29.12 11.04
N GLU A 208 4.30 29.62 10.29
CA GLU A 208 3.02 30.11 10.81
C GLU A 208 2.21 29.01 11.51
N LYS A 209 2.06 27.84 10.87
CA LYS A 209 1.15 26.77 11.35
C LYS A 209 1.81 25.81 12.32
N LEU A 210 3.11 25.54 12.16
CA LEU A 210 3.83 24.57 12.98
C LEU A 210 4.72 25.22 14.05
N GLY A 211 4.89 26.55 14.04
CA GLY A 211 5.71 27.27 15.02
C GLY A 211 7.21 26.92 14.94
N LEU A 212 7.69 26.45 13.78
CA LEU A 212 9.10 26.10 13.59
C LEU A 212 9.96 27.36 13.36
N THR A 213 11.24 27.29 13.72
CA THR A 213 12.20 28.34 13.34
C THR A 213 12.49 28.29 11.85
N GLU A 214 12.96 29.40 11.27
CA GLU A 214 13.26 29.48 9.84
C GLU A 214 14.23 28.39 9.36
N ASN A 215 15.31 28.13 10.11
CA ASN A 215 16.26 27.07 9.78
C ASN A 215 15.62 25.66 9.84
N MET A 216 14.68 25.42 10.77
CA MET A 216 13.97 24.15 10.84
C MET A 216 12.96 24.00 9.70
N ALA A 217 12.25 25.08 9.34
CA ALA A 217 11.34 25.09 8.20
C ALA A 217 12.08 24.82 6.89
N ASP A 218 13.24 25.45 6.68
CA ASP A 218 14.10 25.19 5.51
C ASP A 218 14.54 23.73 5.43
N LYS A 219 14.97 23.14 6.56
CA LYS A 219 15.33 21.70 6.60
C LYS A 219 14.12 20.81 6.32
N PHE A 220 12.95 21.16 6.85
CA PHE A 220 11.71 20.42 6.64
C PHE A 220 11.32 20.41 5.16
N THR A 221 11.24 21.58 4.52
CA THR A 221 10.93 21.69 3.08
C THR A 221 11.97 20.98 2.20
N LYS A 222 13.26 21.13 2.51
CA LYS A 222 14.34 20.42 1.79
C LYS A 222 14.25 18.90 1.95
N TRP A 223 13.87 18.41 3.13
CA TRP A 223 13.74 16.99 3.40
C TRP A 223 12.66 16.34 2.52
N PHE A 224 11.52 17.02 2.37
CA PHE A 224 10.38 16.57 1.56
C PHE A 224 10.43 17.03 0.10
N SER A 225 11.59 17.52 -0.37
CA SER A 225 11.77 17.80 -1.81
C SER A 225 11.82 16.53 -2.67
N SER A 226 12.01 15.36 -2.06
CA SER A 226 11.87 14.07 -2.73
C SER A 226 10.40 13.63 -2.73
N GLU A 227 9.86 13.30 -3.91
CA GLU A 227 8.50 12.77 -4.07
C GLU A 227 8.26 11.50 -3.26
N GLU A 228 9.28 10.65 -3.07
CA GLU A 228 9.16 9.42 -2.27
C GLU A 228 8.87 9.73 -0.79
N LYS A 229 9.61 10.68 -0.22
CA LYS A 229 9.41 11.11 1.17
C LYS A 229 8.10 11.88 1.35
N LEU A 230 7.74 12.69 0.36
CA LEU A 230 6.47 13.40 0.36
C LEU A 230 5.30 12.41 0.29
N PHE A 231 5.40 11.37 -0.53
CA PHE A 231 4.40 10.31 -0.58
C PHE A 231 4.29 9.56 0.75
N GLU A 232 5.42 9.19 1.38
CA GLU A 232 5.41 8.55 2.70
C GLU A 232 4.68 9.40 3.74
N LEU A 233 4.95 10.72 3.75
CA LEU A 233 4.24 11.67 4.60
C LEU A 233 2.74 11.72 4.29
N GLU A 234 2.35 11.78 3.02
CA GLU A 234 0.94 11.86 2.60
C GLU A 234 0.11 10.63 2.97
N THR A 235 0.76 9.49 3.22
CA THR A 235 0.09 8.27 3.71
C THR A 235 0.01 8.19 5.24
N LEU A 236 0.55 9.17 5.95
CA LEU A 236 0.60 9.18 7.40
C LEU A 236 -0.61 9.91 7.99
N PHE A 237 -1.51 9.17 8.62
CA PHE A 237 -2.68 9.71 9.32
C PHE A 237 -2.68 9.28 10.79
N PRO A 238 -3.08 10.16 11.72
CA PRO A 238 -3.41 9.73 13.07
C PRO A 238 -4.61 8.79 13.05
N GLU A 239 -4.62 7.80 13.93
CA GLU A 239 -5.80 6.95 14.12
C GLU A 239 -6.86 7.68 14.97
N ASP A 240 -8.09 7.21 14.88
CA ASP A 240 -9.16 7.66 15.77
C ASP A 240 -8.87 7.21 17.20
N LYS A 241 -9.07 8.10 18.16
CA LYS A 241 -8.93 7.76 19.57
C LYS A 241 -10.24 7.20 20.11
N ILE A 242 -10.19 5.97 20.59
CA ILE A 242 -11.33 5.32 21.25
C ILE A 242 -11.15 5.47 22.76
N ILE A 243 -12.05 6.22 23.39
CA ILE A 243 -12.07 6.44 24.83
C ILE A 243 -13.19 5.62 25.42
N ILE A 244 -12.85 4.77 26.39
CA ILE A 244 -13.80 3.88 27.07
C ILE A 244 -13.89 4.32 28.52
N ASN A 245 -15.10 4.67 28.95
CA ASN A 245 -15.38 5.08 30.32
C ASN A 245 -16.37 4.12 30.97
N LEU A 246 -15.99 3.56 32.12
CA LEU A 246 -16.88 2.73 32.94
C LEU A 246 -17.51 3.58 34.04
N LYS A 247 -18.80 3.37 34.32
CA LYS A 247 -19.48 4.00 35.45
C LYS A 247 -19.17 3.23 36.73
N VAL A 248 -18.50 3.90 37.66
CA VAL A 248 -18.11 3.37 38.98
C VAL A 248 -18.56 4.36 40.05
N ASP A 249 -19.37 3.90 41.01
CA ASP A 249 -19.92 4.74 42.09
C ASP A 249 -20.60 6.02 41.58
N GLY A 250 -21.33 5.90 40.46
CA GLY A 250 -22.03 7.02 39.82
C GLY A 250 -21.17 7.91 38.92
N ASN A 251 -19.86 7.75 38.90
CA ASN A 251 -18.94 8.57 38.10
C ASN A 251 -18.31 7.77 36.96
N PHE A 252 -18.13 8.41 35.80
CA PHE A 252 -17.38 7.81 34.69
C PHE A 252 -15.88 7.90 34.92
N LYS A 253 -15.21 6.75 34.87
CA LYS A 253 -13.75 6.62 34.95
C LYS A 253 -13.22 6.03 33.66
N ASP A 254 -12.17 6.65 33.13
CA ASP A 254 -11.42 6.16 31.97
C ASP A 254 -10.84 4.77 32.26
N ILE A 255 -10.91 3.86 31.28
CA ILE A 255 -10.41 2.49 31.35
C ILE A 255 -8.95 2.39 31.81
N GLU A 256 -8.11 3.37 31.48
CA GLU A 256 -6.70 3.42 31.90
C GLU A 256 -6.55 3.63 33.43
N ARG A 257 -7.57 4.20 34.09
CA ARG A 257 -7.59 4.52 35.54
C ARG A 257 -8.35 3.51 36.39
N LEU A 258 -8.90 2.47 35.77
CA LEU A 258 -9.66 1.42 36.44
C LEU A 258 -8.74 0.41 37.16
N SER A 259 -9.23 -0.18 38.24
CA SER A 259 -8.60 -1.38 38.82
C SER A 259 -8.71 -2.56 37.85
N ASP A 260 -7.91 -3.60 38.05
CA ASP A 260 -7.91 -4.75 37.14
C ASP A 260 -9.29 -5.43 37.06
N GLY A 261 -9.99 -5.59 38.19
CA GLY A 261 -11.36 -6.12 38.17
C GLY A 261 -12.39 -5.21 37.49
N GLN A 262 -12.19 -3.88 37.54
CA GLN A 262 -13.01 -2.92 36.79
C GLN A 262 -12.69 -2.93 35.28
N LYS A 263 -11.45 -3.24 34.89
CA LYS A 263 -11.11 -3.44 33.47
C LYS A 263 -11.74 -4.72 32.94
N SER A 264 -11.66 -5.82 33.69
CA SER A 264 -12.32 -7.10 33.35
C SER A 264 -13.83 -6.90 33.19
N THR A 265 -14.43 -6.17 34.12
CA THR A 265 -15.81 -5.66 34.03
C THR A 265 -16.09 -4.95 32.71
N ALA A 266 -15.31 -3.90 32.38
CA ALA A 266 -15.54 -3.10 31.18
C ALA A 266 -15.42 -3.94 29.90
N LEU A 267 -14.45 -4.86 29.87
CA LEU A 267 -14.27 -5.79 28.76
C LEU A 267 -15.47 -6.73 28.61
N LEU A 268 -15.97 -7.28 29.71
CA LEU A 268 -17.13 -8.16 29.71
C LEU A 268 -18.40 -7.44 29.20
N LEU A 269 -18.62 -6.19 29.63
CA LEU A 269 -19.71 -5.34 29.12
C LEU A 269 -19.59 -5.14 27.60
N LEU A 270 -18.39 -4.85 27.10
CA LEU A 270 -18.15 -4.69 25.66
C LEU A 270 -18.41 -5.97 24.88
N LEU A 271 -18.03 -7.13 25.43
CA LEU A 271 -18.31 -8.44 24.83
C LEU A 271 -19.81 -8.70 24.79
N PHE A 272 -20.56 -8.36 25.84
CA PHE A 272 -22.01 -8.53 25.89
C PHE A 272 -22.77 -7.66 24.88
N ALA A 273 -22.26 -6.48 24.54
CA ALA A 273 -22.85 -5.62 23.51
C ALA A 273 -22.76 -6.18 22.07
N GLN A 274 -22.04 -7.28 21.86
CA GLN A 274 -21.94 -7.97 20.56
C GLN A 274 -22.99 -9.08 20.46
N GLU A 275 -23.86 -9.04 19.45
CA GLU A 275 -25.02 -9.95 19.37
C GLU A 275 -24.80 -11.16 18.45
N ASP A 276 -23.94 -11.06 17.44
CA ASP A 276 -23.93 -12.00 16.32
C ASP A 276 -23.13 -13.31 16.56
N ARG A 277 -22.80 -13.64 17.81
CA ARG A 277 -21.91 -14.77 18.15
C ARG A 277 -22.27 -15.44 19.46
N ILE A 278 -22.07 -16.75 19.53
CA ILE A 278 -22.08 -17.51 20.79
C ILE A 278 -20.94 -17.01 21.67
N LEU A 279 -21.21 -16.71 22.93
CA LEU A 279 -20.16 -16.41 23.90
C LEU A 279 -19.97 -17.56 24.87
N ILE A 280 -18.74 -18.05 24.94
CA ILE A 280 -18.29 -19.01 25.94
C ILE A 280 -17.44 -18.25 26.96
N LEU A 281 -17.83 -18.35 28.23
CA LEU A 281 -17.13 -17.75 29.36
C LEU A 281 -16.71 -18.83 30.32
N ASP A 282 -15.42 -18.87 30.64
CA ASP A 282 -14.88 -19.70 31.70
C ASP A 282 -14.60 -18.83 32.92
N GLN A 283 -15.24 -19.15 34.03
CA GLN A 283 -15.13 -18.47 35.31
C GLN A 283 -15.11 -16.93 35.20
N PRO A 284 -16.12 -16.29 34.57
CA PRO A 284 -16.14 -14.84 34.42
C PRO A 284 -16.08 -14.09 35.75
N GLU A 285 -16.32 -14.75 36.88
CA GLU A 285 -16.31 -14.20 38.23
C GLU A 285 -14.96 -14.03 38.93
N GLU A 286 -13.89 -14.73 38.53
CA GLU A 286 -12.67 -14.80 39.35
C GLU A 286 -11.99 -13.44 39.57
N ASP A 287 -12.08 -12.54 38.58
CA ASP A 287 -11.52 -11.19 38.66
C ASP A 287 -12.57 -10.10 38.94
N LEU A 288 -13.82 -10.48 39.23
CA LEU A 288 -14.93 -9.54 39.41
C LEU A 288 -15.32 -9.42 40.88
N ASP A 289 -15.62 -8.19 41.31
CA ASP A 289 -16.25 -7.98 42.62
C ASP A 289 -17.62 -8.67 42.65
N ASN A 290 -17.92 -9.38 43.74
CA ASN A 290 -19.24 -9.96 43.98
C ASN A 290 -20.37 -8.97 43.71
N ARG A 291 -20.27 -7.72 44.18
CA ARG A 291 -21.29 -6.70 43.94
C ARG A 291 -21.52 -6.48 42.44
N PHE A 292 -20.46 -6.49 41.64
CA PHE A 292 -20.52 -6.32 40.20
C PHE A 292 -21.14 -7.53 39.49
N ILE A 293 -20.87 -8.75 39.95
CA ILE A 293 -21.55 -9.95 39.46
C ILE A 293 -23.07 -9.80 39.57
N TYR A 294 -23.56 -9.40 40.75
CA TYR A 294 -25.00 -9.27 41.01
C TYR A 294 -25.62 -8.06 40.30
N GLU A 295 -25.03 -6.89 40.48
CA GLU A 295 -25.64 -5.64 40.02
C GLU A 295 -25.56 -5.48 38.51
N ASP A 296 -24.51 -6.03 37.89
CA ASP A 296 -24.19 -5.75 36.49
C ASP A 296 -24.20 -6.95 35.56
N VAL A 297 -23.32 -7.93 35.79
CA VAL A 297 -23.12 -9.08 34.88
C VAL A 297 -24.42 -9.83 34.68
N VAL A 298 -25.05 -10.20 35.79
CA VAL A 298 -26.22 -11.05 35.75
C VAL A 298 -27.42 -10.36 35.08
N LYS A 299 -27.61 -9.06 35.33
CA LYS A 299 -28.68 -8.30 34.65
C LYS A 299 -28.47 -8.27 33.13
N ILE A 300 -27.23 -8.17 32.68
CA ILE A 300 -26.92 -8.14 31.24
C ILE A 300 -27.11 -9.52 30.63
N LEU A 301 -26.65 -10.58 31.29
CA LEU A 301 -26.94 -11.94 30.84
C LEU A 301 -28.44 -12.14 30.66
N ARG A 302 -29.24 -11.69 31.63
CA ARG A 302 -30.70 -11.77 31.57
C ARG A 302 -31.33 -10.93 30.46
N ASP A 303 -30.84 -9.71 30.22
CA ASP A 303 -31.35 -8.83 29.17
C ASP A 303 -31.01 -9.37 27.77
N TYR A 304 -29.84 -10.00 27.60
CA TYR A 304 -29.30 -10.39 26.30
C TYR A 304 -29.44 -11.88 25.96
N LYS A 305 -29.78 -12.77 26.90
CA LYS A 305 -29.95 -14.22 26.64
C LYS A 305 -30.99 -14.55 25.55
N SER A 306 -31.92 -13.64 25.28
CA SER A 306 -32.89 -13.77 24.18
C SER A 306 -32.32 -13.38 22.80
N MET A 307 -31.25 -12.59 22.77
CA MET A 307 -30.64 -12.06 21.54
C MET A 307 -29.39 -12.84 21.11
N ARG A 308 -28.72 -13.53 22.04
CA ARG A 308 -27.61 -14.44 21.73
C ARG A 308 -27.47 -15.56 22.76
N GLN A 309 -26.76 -16.62 22.37
CA GLN A 309 -26.44 -17.75 23.24
C GLN A 309 -25.22 -17.47 24.14
N PHE A 310 -25.35 -17.81 25.42
CA PHE A 310 -24.28 -17.80 26.42
C PHE A 310 -24.03 -19.23 26.91
N ILE A 311 -22.75 -19.61 27.01
CA ILE A 311 -22.30 -20.83 27.66
C ILE A 311 -21.31 -20.40 28.74
N ILE A 312 -21.63 -20.66 29.99
CA ILE A 312 -20.84 -20.18 31.12
C ILE A 312 -20.44 -21.37 31.98
N ALA A 313 -19.14 -21.58 32.15
CA ALA A 313 -18.59 -22.44 33.19
C ALA A 313 -18.36 -21.57 34.42
N THR A 314 -18.99 -21.89 35.54
CA THR A 314 -18.92 -21.08 36.76
C THR A 314 -19.07 -21.96 37.99
N HIS A 315 -18.38 -21.56 39.05
CA HIS A 315 -18.57 -22.11 40.39
C HIS A 315 -19.49 -21.23 41.25
N ASN A 316 -19.81 -20.01 40.78
CA ASN A 316 -20.68 -19.08 41.46
C ASN A 316 -22.15 -19.37 41.12
N ALA A 317 -22.84 -20.04 42.04
CA ALA A 317 -24.25 -20.42 41.92
C ALA A 317 -25.21 -19.23 41.69
N ASN A 318 -24.79 -17.99 41.96
CA ASN A 318 -25.63 -16.81 41.72
C ASN A 318 -25.78 -16.46 40.25
N ILE A 319 -24.79 -16.80 39.41
CA ILE A 319 -24.84 -16.54 37.97
C ILE A 319 -26.01 -17.29 37.32
N PRO A 320 -26.13 -18.63 37.45
CA PRO A 320 -27.24 -19.35 36.81
C PRO A 320 -28.61 -19.08 37.46
N VAL A 321 -28.65 -18.74 38.75
CA VAL A 321 -29.92 -18.47 39.47
C VAL A 321 -30.46 -17.10 39.13
N ILE A 322 -29.67 -16.05 39.34
CA ILE A 322 -30.13 -14.67 39.17
C ILE A 322 -30.13 -14.31 37.66
N GLY A 323 -29.26 -14.98 36.88
CA GLY A 323 -29.24 -14.88 35.42
C GLY A 323 -30.37 -15.63 34.74
N ASP A 324 -31.16 -16.40 35.52
CA ASP A 324 -32.33 -17.11 35.04
C ASP A 324 -31.96 -18.07 33.90
N SER A 325 -30.98 -18.95 34.13
CA SER A 325 -30.47 -19.86 33.09
C SER A 325 -31.53 -20.88 32.64
N GLU A 326 -31.72 -20.98 31.33
CA GLU A 326 -32.64 -21.95 30.72
C GLU A 326 -32.14 -23.40 30.87
N GLN A 327 -30.81 -23.58 30.87
CA GLN A 327 -30.18 -24.89 30.93
C GLN A 327 -28.96 -24.84 31.86
N ILE A 328 -28.98 -25.65 32.91
CA ILE A 328 -27.87 -25.89 33.82
C ILE A 328 -27.39 -27.33 33.59
N ILE A 329 -26.08 -27.50 33.49
CA ILE A 329 -25.41 -28.81 33.39
C ILE A 329 -24.55 -28.95 34.64
N VAL A 330 -24.94 -29.85 35.54
CA VAL A 330 -24.23 -30.09 36.79
C VAL A 330 -23.09 -31.06 36.52
N LEU A 331 -21.88 -30.59 36.78
CA LEU A 331 -20.65 -31.35 36.58
C LEU A 331 -20.06 -31.74 37.94
N GLU A 332 -19.64 -33.00 38.06
CA GLU A 332 -18.91 -33.50 39.23
C GLU A 332 -17.60 -34.15 38.79
N SER A 333 -16.54 -33.90 39.57
CA SER A 333 -15.22 -34.48 39.32
C SER A 333 -15.13 -35.85 39.99
N GLU A 334 -14.92 -36.89 39.19
CA GLU A 334 -14.52 -38.21 39.66
C GLU A 334 -12.99 -38.25 39.81
N GLU A 335 -12.53 -38.27 41.06
CA GLU A 335 -11.12 -38.46 41.44
C GLU A 335 -10.15 -37.45 40.81
N GLY A 336 -10.62 -36.25 40.43
CA GLY A 336 -9.80 -35.22 39.79
C GLY A 336 -9.35 -35.55 38.37
N ARG A 337 -9.84 -36.64 37.77
CA ARG A 337 -9.38 -37.15 36.46
C ARG A 337 -10.46 -37.26 35.40
N ARG A 338 -11.72 -37.39 35.80
CA ARG A 338 -12.87 -37.49 34.89
C ARG A 338 -13.97 -36.56 35.36
N CYS A 339 -14.67 -35.93 34.43
CA CYS A 339 -15.85 -35.13 34.71
C CYS A 339 -17.09 -35.90 34.25
N LYS A 340 -18.10 -36.00 35.10
CA LYS A 340 -19.39 -36.58 34.75
C LYS A 340 -20.49 -35.53 34.83
N ILE A 341 -21.46 -35.66 33.92
CA ILE A 341 -22.72 -34.92 34.01
C ILE A 341 -23.60 -35.66 35.01
N VAL A 342 -23.89 -35.02 36.14
CA VAL A 342 -24.70 -35.60 37.22
C VAL A 342 -26.18 -35.30 37.02
N ASP A 343 -26.49 -34.09 36.57
CA ASP A 343 -27.85 -33.67 36.30
C ASP A 343 -27.89 -32.58 35.23
N THR A 344 -29.05 -32.45 34.58
CA THR A 344 -29.33 -31.41 33.59
C THR A 344 -30.77 -30.91 33.72
N GLY A 345 -30.97 -29.61 33.56
CA GLY A 345 -32.30 -28.98 33.56
C GLY A 345 -32.24 -27.48 33.85
N SER A 346 -33.39 -26.83 33.88
CA SER A 346 -33.49 -25.42 34.30
C SER A 346 -33.44 -25.27 35.83
N VAL A 347 -33.34 -24.03 36.31
CA VAL A 347 -33.44 -23.68 37.74
C VAL A 347 -34.79 -24.10 38.37
N ASP A 348 -35.81 -24.42 37.57
CA ASP A 348 -37.13 -24.85 38.06
C ASP A 348 -37.17 -26.33 38.46
N LYS A 349 -36.20 -27.14 38.02
CA LYS A 349 -36.13 -28.55 38.38
C LYS A 349 -35.68 -28.71 39.82
N ALA A 350 -36.44 -29.44 40.64
CA ALA A 350 -36.16 -29.60 42.07
C ALA A 350 -34.77 -30.19 42.35
N SER A 351 -34.31 -31.16 41.53
CA SER A 351 -32.97 -31.73 41.65
C SER A 351 -31.87 -30.70 41.36
N ILE A 352 -32.04 -29.86 40.32
CA ILE A 352 -31.11 -28.78 39.99
C ILE A 352 -31.04 -27.75 41.11
N ARG A 353 -32.18 -27.33 41.68
CA ARG A 353 -32.17 -26.43 42.84
C ARG A 353 -31.36 -26.96 44.01
N ASN A 354 -31.46 -28.26 44.29
CA ASN A 354 -30.69 -28.89 45.36
C ASN A 354 -29.19 -28.88 45.04
N HIS A 355 -28.80 -29.18 43.80
CA HIS A 355 -27.40 -29.07 43.37
C HIS A 355 -26.87 -27.64 43.51
N VAL A 356 -27.63 -26.65 43.04
CA VAL A 356 -27.27 -25.23 43.15
C VAL A 356 -27.11 -24.79 44.61
N LYS A 357 -28.05 -25.17 45.50
CA LYS A 357 -27.97 -24.87 46.94
C LYS A 357 -26.71 -25.44 47.59
N ASN A 358 -26.26 -26.62 47.17
CA ASN A 358 -25.05 -27.26 47.69
C ASN A 358 -23.76 -26.56 47.22
N ILE A 359 -23.81 -25.87 46.07
CA ILE A 359 -22.68 -25.13 45.51
C ILE A 359 -22.61 -23.69 46.07
N MET A 360 -23.75 -23.10 46.46
CA MET A 360 -23.78 -21.77 47.08
C MET A 360 -22.90 -21.73 48.35
N GLU A 361 -21.97 -20.78 48.41
CA GLU A 361 -21.08 -20.59 49.56
C GLU A 361 -21.87 -20.46 50.88
N GLY A 362 -21.73 -21.47 51.74
CA GLY A 362 -22.38 -21.56 53.06
C GLY A 362 -23.61 -22.49 53.13
N GLY A 363 -24.07 -23.05 52.01
CA GLY A 363 -25.18 -24.00 51.96
C GLY A 363 -26.53 -23.44 52.43
N GLU A 364 -27.53 -24.31 52.50
CA GLU A 364 -28.91 -23.95 52.91
C GLU A 364 -28.95 -23.37 54.34
N GLU A 365 -28.04 -23.81 55.21
CA GLU A 365 -27.98 -23.38 56.60
C GLU A 365 -27.50 -21.93 56.75
N ALA A 366 -26.46 -21.52 56.02
CA ALA A 366 -26.02 -20.12 56.04
C ALA A 366 -27.06 -19.17 55.41
N PHE A 367 -27.79 -19.64 54.41
CA PHE A 367 -28.88 -18.86 53.81
C PHE A 367 -30.02 -18.65 54.83
N ARG A 368 -30.44 -19.73 55.52
CA ARG A 368 -31.46 -19.65 56.57
C ARG A 368 -31.04 -18.73 57.72
N LEU A 369 -29.80 -18.87 58.21
CA LEU A 369 -29.25 -18.01 59.27
C LEU A 369 -29.20 -16.53 58.86
N ARG A 370 -28.89 -16.22 57.60
CA ARG A 370 -28.96 -14.84 57.09
C ARG A 370 -30.40 -14.34 57.04
N ALA A 371 -31.34 -15.14 56.52
CA ALA A 371 -32.76 -14.77 56.45
C ALA A 371 -33.36 -14.51 57.84
N GLU A 372 -33.05 -15.36 58.83
CA GLU A 372 -33.48 -15.19 60.22
C GLU A 372 -32.87 -13.93 60.86
N LYS A 373 -31.58 -13.66 60.63
CA LYS A 373 -30.86 -12.52 61.21
C LYS A 373 -31.25 -11.17 60.59
N TYR A 374 -31.66 -11.17 59.32
CA TYR A 374 -32.13 -9.97 58.61
C TYR A 374 -33.65 -9.76 58.67
N GLY A 375 -34.37 -10.55 59.47
CA GLY A 375 -35.78 -10.30 59.79
C GLY A 375 -36.80 -10.91 58.83
N GLY A 376 -36.40 -11.90 58.03
CA GLY A 376 -37.28 -12.59 57.08
C GLY A 376 -37.60 -11.73 55.84
N ILE A 377 -37.37 -12.28 54.66
CA ILE A 377 -37.94 -11.77 53.41
C ILE A 377 -39.23 -12.54 53.15
#